data_AF-A0A2U9CNJ0-F1
#
_entry.id   AF-A0A2U9CNJ0-F1
#
_cell.length_a   1.000
_cell.length_b   1.000
_cell.length_c   1.000
_cell.angle_alpha   90.00
_cell.angle_beta   90.00
_cell.angle_gamma   90.00
#
_symmetry.space_group_name_H-M   'P 1'
#
loop_
_entity.id
_entity.type
_entity.pdbx_description
1 polymer ?
#
loop_
_entity_poly.entity_id
_entity_poly.type
_entity_poly.pdbx_seq_one_letter_code
_entity_poly.pdbx_strand_id
1 'polypeptide(L)'
;MRRGELFDYLTEKVTLSEKETRSMMRALLEAVQYLHSLNIVHRDLKPENILLDDQGHIKLSDFGFSVQLHPGEKLRELCGTPGYLAPEILKCSMDEMHPGYGREVDLWACGVILFTLLAGSPPFWHRKQMLMLRMIMEGRYQFSSPEWDDRSDTVKDLISRLLVVEPAVRLTSEQALTHPFFRQYQKEDVRLFSPRKTFRVLIVSVLACIRMYSRYRKARPLTREVLARDPYSLRGVRKLIDGCAFRIYGHWVKKGEQQNRAALFQNTAKVMLLGLEDFET
;
A
#
# COMPACT_ATOMS: atom_id res chain seq x y z
N MET A 1 14.66 11.06 -18.49
CA MET A 1 13.74 10.34 -17.58
C MET A 1 12.93 11.38 -16.85
N ARG A 2 11.60 11.43 -17.02
CA ARG A 2 10.76 12.43 -16.31
C ARG A 2 10.04 11.87 -15.09
N ARG A 3 10.04 10.54 -14.89
CA ARG A 3 9.42 9.87 -13.75
C ARG A 3 10.32 9.73 -12.51
N GLY A 4 11.53 10.29 -12.55
CA GLY A 4 12.44 10.30 -11.41
C GLY A 4 13.02 8.92 -11.08
N GLU A 5 13.36 8.75 -9.80
CA GLU A 5 13.92 7.54 -9.24
C GLU A 5 12.82 6.53 -8.89
N LEU A 6 13.14 5.24 -8.86
CA LEU A 6 12.23 4.20 -8.38
C LEU A 6 11.87 4.44 -6.91
N PHE A 7 12.75 5.09 -6.15
CA PHE A 7 12.46 5.57 -4.80
C PHE A 7 11.30 6.56 -4.75
N ASP A 8 11.29 7.56 -5.63
CA ASP A 8 10.20 8.56 -5.73
C ASP A 8 8.89 7.87 -6.07
N TYR A 9 8.93 6.96 -7.05
CA TYR A 9 7.76 6.18 -7.46
C TYR A 9 7.21 5.31 -6.33
N LEU A 10 8.09 4.67 -5.55
CA LEU A 10 7.69 3.87 -4.39
C LEU A 10 7.13 4.76 -3.28
N THR A 11 7.70 5.95 -3.06
CA THR A 11 7.20 6.91 -2.05
C THR A 11 5.78 7.39 -2.39
N GLU A 12 5.47 7.58 -3.67
CA GLU A 12 4.12 7.93 -4.13
C GLU A 12 3.13 6.76 -4.00
N LYS A 13 3.55 5.55 -4.37
CA LYS A 13 2.67 4.36 -4.45
C LYS A 13 2.55 3.58 -3.14
N VAL A 14 3.48 3.76 -2.20
CA VAL A 14 3.68 3.00 -0.96
C VAL A 14 4.05 1.53 -1.20
N THR A 15 3.30 0.79 -2.01
CA THR A 15 3.59 -0.61 -2.39
C THR A 15 3.20 -0.87 -3.85
N LEU A 16 3.83 -1.86 -4.48
CA LEU A 16 3.52 -2.28 -5.84
C LEU A 16 2.74 -3.60 -5.88
N SER A 17 2.00 -3.80 -6.98
CA SER A 17 1.40 -5.10 -7.27
C SER A 17 2.47 -6.10 -7.71
N GLU A 18 2.26 -7.41 -7.47
CA GLU A 18 3.21 -8.43 -7.94
C GLU A 18 3.41 -8.39 -9.47
N LYS A 19 2.40 -7.94 -10.23
CA LYS A 19 2.50 -7.82 -11.68
C LYS A 19 3.50 -6.72 -12.09
N GLU A 20 3.42 -5.56 -11.45
CA GLU A 20 4.34 -4.45 -11.68
C GLU A 20 5.73 -4.83 -11.20
N THR A 21 5.85 -5.33 -9.96
CA THR A 21 7.12 -5.77 -9.37
C THR A 21 7.79 -6.83 -10.23
N ARG A 22 7.05 -7.81 -10.78
CA ARG A 22 7.60 -8.82 -11.68
C ARG A 22 8.24 -8.21 -12.92
N SER A 23 7.60 -7.21 -13.51
CA SER A 23 8.10 -6.57 -14.74
C SER A 23 9.37 -5.77 -14.44
N MET A 24 9.38 -4.99 -13.36
CA MET A 24 10.55 -4.21 -12.92
C MET A 24 11.71 -5.13 -12.52
N MET A 25 11.46 -6.15 -11.70
CA MET A 25 12.50 -7.06 -11.22
C MET A 25 13.09 -7.94 -12.32
N ARG A 26 12.30 -8.30 -13.33
CA ARG A 26 12.81 -9.00 -14.53
C ARG A 26 13.86 -8.14 -15.23
N ALA A 27 13.52 -6.90 -15.55
CA ALA A 27 14.43 -5.97 -16.18
C ALA A 27 15.67 -5.68 -15.30
N LEU A 28 15.51 -5.63 -13.97
CA LEU A 28 16.62 -5.40 -13.04
C LEU A 28 17.60 -6.58 -13.08
N LEU A 29 17.08 -7.80 -12.97
CA LEU A 29 17.90 -9.00 -13.01
C LEU A 29 18.54 -9.21 -14.39
N GLU A 30 17.88 -8.85 -15.49
CA GLU A 30 18.47 -8.86 -16.84
C GLU A 30 19.63 -7.85 -16.94
N ALA A 31 19.49 -6.65 -16.38
CA ALA A 31 20.58 -5.67 -16.33
C ALA A 31 21.75 -6.14 -15.47
N VAL A 32 21.47 -6.72 -14.30
CA VAL A 32 22.50 -7.31 -13.42
C VAL A 32 23.18 -8.51 -14.08
N GLN A 33 22.43 -9.36 -14.78
CA GLN A 33 22.98 -10.47 -15.57
C GLN A 33 23.96 -9.96 -16.62
N TYR A 34 23.60 -8.90 -17.34
CA TYR A 34 24.48 -8.26 -18.31
C TYR A 34 25.77 -7.75 -17.67
N LEU A 35 25.70 -7.00 -16.57
CA LEU A 35 26.89 -6.54 -15.83
C LEU A 35 27.77 -7.72 -15.40
N HIS A 36 27.17 -8.76 -14.83
CA HIS A 36 27.88 -9.93 -14.33
C HIS A 36 28.54 -10.75 -15.44
N SER A 37 27.97 -10.74 -16.66
CA SER A 37 28.59 -11.35 -17.84
C SER A 37 29.87 -10.64 -18.28
N LEU A 38 30.01 -9.36 -17.94
CA LEU A 38 31.19 -8.54 -18.17
C LEU A 38 32.14 -8.54 -16.95
N ASN A 39 31.85 -9.37 -15.94
CA ASN A 39 32.49 -9.38 -14.62
C ASN A 39 32.43 -8.03 -13.89
N ILE A 40 31.41 -7.22 -14.13
CA ILE A 40 31.19 -5.95 -13.42
C ILE A 40 30.27 -6.19 -12.22
N VAL A 41 30.67 -5.74 -11.03
CA VAL A 41 29.86 -5.74 -9.82
C VAL A 41 29.41 -4.32 -9.52
N HIS A 42 28.12 -4.09 -9.29
CA HIS A 42 27.57 -2.74 -9.11
C HIS A 42 27.86 -2.18 -7.70
N ARG A 43 27.67 -3.02 -6.66
CA ARG A 43 27.91 -2.73 -5.22
C ARG A 43 27.03 -1.69 -4.53
N ASP A 44 26.29 -0.85 -5.26
CA ASP A 44 25.32 0.09 -4.66
C ASP A 44 23.93 0.05 -5.34
N LEU A 45 23.38 -1.16 -5.52
CA LEU A 45 22.02 -1.31 -6.03
C LEU A 45 21.00 -0.93 -4.94
N LYS A 46 20.17 0.07 -5.24
CA LYS A 46 19.09 0.58 -4.38
C LYS A 46 18.04 1.30 -5.25
N PRO A 47 16.80 1.51 -4.79
CA PRO A 47 15.76 2.20 -5.56
C PRO A 47 16.15 3.59 -6.06
N GLU A 48 17.01 4.32 -5.34
CA GLU A 48 17.54 5.63 -5.72
C GLU A 48 18.41 5.55 -6.99
N ASN A 49 19.11 4.42 -7.18
CA ASN A 49 20.00 4.18 -8.32
C ASN A 49 19.28 3.45 -9.49
N ILE A 50 17.94 3.40 -9.46
CA ILE A 50 17.11 2.80 -10.50
C ILE A 50 16.17 3.88 -11.04
N LEU A 51 16.39 4.30 -12.28
CA LEU A 51 15.61 5.37 -12.91
C LEU A 51 14.46 4.81 -13.71
N LEU A 52 13.33 5.54 -13.75
CA LEU A 52 12.16 5.17 -14.54
C LEU A 52 12.02 6.08 -15.77
N ASP A 53 11.86 5.49 -16.95
CA ASP A 53 11.46 6.22 -18.15
C ASP A 53 9.94 6.51 -18.17
N ASP A 54 9.49 7.24 -19.20
CA ASP A 54 8.09 7.68 -19.31
C ASP A 54 7.13 6.50 -19.53
N GLN A 55 7.66 5.36 -20.00
CA GLN A 55 6.97 4.10 -20.21
C GLN A 55 7.02 3.19 -18.98
N GLY A 56 7.76 3.57 -17.93
CA GLY A 56 7.95 2.79 -16.71
C GLY A 56 8.99 1.68 -16.83
N HIS A 57 9.85 1.71 -17.85
CA HIS A 57 11.01 0.84 -17.90
C HIS A 57 12.10 1.35 -16.97
N ILE A 58 12.76 0.41 -16.31
CA ILE A 58 13.87 0.73 -15.43
C ILE A 58 15.17 0.92 -16.21
N LYS A 59 16.06 1.75 -15.69
CA LYS A 59 17.44 1.89 -16.15
C LYS A 59 18.33 2.04 -14.93
N LEU A 60 19.41 1.27 -14.87
CA LEU A 60 20.41 1.40 -13.82
C LEU A 60 21.21 2.69 -13.99
N SER A 61 21.54 3.33 -12.89
CA SER A 61 22.40 4.51 -12.82
C SER A 61 23.39 4.39 -11.67
N ASP A 62 24.33 5.34 -11.61
CA ASP A 62 25.34 5.48 -10.56
C ASP A 62 26.25 4.26 -10.36
N PHE A 63 27.26 4.20 -11.22
CA PHE A 63 28.33 3.20 -11.19
C PHE A 63 29.52 3.66 -10.33
N GLY A 64 29.36 4.65 -9.45
CA GLY A 64 30.46 5.23 -8.66
C GLY A 64 31.19 4.22 -7.75
N PHE A 65 30.51 3.15 -7.36
CA PHE A 65 31.10 2.04 -6.60
C PHE A 65 31.36 0.79 -7.45
N SER A 66 31.09 0.81 -8.74
CA SER A 66 31.22 -0.38 -9.58
C SER A 66 32.67 -0.73 -9.87
N VAL A 67 32.97 -2.03 -9.92
CA VAL A 67 34.30 -2.55 -10.25
C VAL A 67 34.18 -3.70 -11.22
N GLN A 68 35.06 -3.72 -12.22
CA GLN A 68 35.23 -4.87 -13.10
C GLN A 68 36.29 -5.81 -12.51
N LEU A 69 35.90 -7.06 -12.28
CA LEU A 69 36.75 -8.09 -11.68
C LEU A 69 37.53 -8.86 -12.74
N HIS A 70 38.78 -9.15 -12.43
CA HIS A 70 39.54 -10.18 -13.11
C HIS A 70 39.10 -11.58 -12.63
N PRO A 71 39.31 -12.64 -13.46
CA PRO A 71 38.97 -14.00 -13.05
C PRO A 71 39.65 -14.40 -11.74
N GLY A 72 38.85 -14.81 -10.75
CA GLY A 72 39.32 -15.20 -9.42
C GLY A 72 39.54 -14.04 -8.44
N GLU A 73 39.43 -12.79 -8.90
CA GLU A 73 39.53 -11.61 -8.04
C GLU A 73 38.34 -11.51 -7.08
N LYS A 74 38.63 -11.05 -5.87
CA LYS A 74 37.64 -10.81 -4.81
C LYS A 74 37.84 -9.42 -4.22
N LEU A 75 36.73 -8.78 -3.89
CA LEU A 75 36.70 -7.45 -3.28
C LEU A 75 36.68 -7.55 -1.77
N ARG A 76 37.19 -6.51 -1.10
CA ARG A 76 37.29 -6.46 0.36
C ARG A 76 36.78 -5.17 0.99
N GLU A 77 36.61 -4.12 0.17
CA GLU A 77 36.22 -2.79 0.62
C GLU A 77 34.78 -2.79 1.17
N LEU A 78 34.55 -2.04 2.24
CA LEU A 78 33.20 -1.73 2.72
C LEU A 78 32.68 -0.48 1.99
N CYS A 79 31.79 -0.67 1.02
CA CYS A 79 31.16 0.41 0.27
C CYS A 79 29.69 0.10 -0.04
N GLY A 80 28.94 1.15 -0.39
CA GLY A 80 27.50 1.06 -0.67
C GLY A 80 26.62 1.47 0.50
N THR A 81 25.32 1.34 0.32
CA THR A 81 24.30 1.86 1.25
C THR A 81 23.92 0.81 2.31
N PRO A 82 24.03 1.09 3.63
CA PRO A 82 23.93 0.09 4.70
C PRO A 82 22.74 -0.88 4.66
N GLY A 83 21.55 -0.42 4.28
CA GLY A 83 20.34 -1.26 4.22
C GLY A 83 20.33 -2.29 3.09
N TYR A 84 21.22 -2.14 2.10
CA TYR A 84 21.33 -3.01 0.91
C TYR A 84 22.62 -3.83 0.91
N LEU A 85 23.51 -3.63 1.90
CA LEU A 85 24.76 -4.37 2.00
C LEU A 85 24.51 -5.86 2.26
N ALA A 86 25.23 -6.70 1.53
CA ALA A 86 25.22 -8.13 1.73
C ALA A 86 26.01 -8.53 3.01
N PRO A 87 25.65 -9.63 3.69
CA PRO A 87 26.31 -10.08 4.91
C PRO A 87 27.82 -10.27 4.76
N GLU A 88 28.26 -10.78 3.61
CA GLU A 88 29.67 -11.01 3.29
C GLU A 88 30.51 -9.74 3.14
N ILE A 89 29.91 -8.60 2.75
CA ILE A 89 30.61 -7.30 2.74
C ILE A 89 30.91 -6.89 4.19
N LEU A 90 29.92 -7.04 5.08
CA LEU A 90 30.08 -6.72 6.50
C LEU A 90 31.10 -7.65 7.17
N LYS A 91 31.00 -8.97 6.92
CA LYS A 91 31.98 -9.95 7.44
C LYS A 91 33.39 -9.63 6.97
N CYS A 92 33.57 -9.28 5.70
CA CYS A 92 34.88 -8.91 5.17
C CYS A 92 35.49 -7.67 5.84
N SER A 93 34.66 -6.73 6.28
CA SER A 93 35.15 -5.54 7.02
C SER A 93 35.53 -5.83 8.47
N MET A 94 35.05 -6.94 9.05
CA MET A 94 35.29 -7.34 10.43
C MET A 94 36.40 -8.40 10.58
N ASP A 95 36.66 -9.16 9.52
CA ASP A 95 37.63 -10.25 9.49
C ASP A 95 38.62 -10.07 8.34
N GLU A 96 39.86 -9.71 8.69
CA GLU A 96 40.95 -9.53 7.73
C GLU A 96 41.33 -10.84 7.01
N MET A 97 40.96 -12.01 7.54
CA MET A 97 41.21 -13.30 6.90
C MET A 97 40.08 -13.75 5.97
N HIS A 98 38.98 -13.01 5.89
CA HIS A 98 37.86 -13.35 5.00
C HIS A 98 38.33 -13.41 3.54
N PRO A 99 37.86 -14.36 2.71
CA PRO A 99 38.30 -14.51 1.31
C PRO A 99 37.84 -13.38 0.36
N GLY A 100 37.09 -12.40 0.88
CA GLY A 100 36.45 -11.34 0.11
C GLY A 100 35.09 -11.74 -0.47
N TYR A 101 34.50 -10.85 -1.26
CA TYR A 101 33.18 -11.00 -1.89
C TYR A 101 33.25 -10.75 -3.40
N GLY A 102 32.18 -11.09 -4.12
CA GLY A 102 32.09 -10.92 -5.57
C GLY A 102 30.72 -10.42 -6.01
N ARG A 103 30.32 -10.81 -7.22
CA ARG A 103 29.07 -10.42 -7.89
C ARG A 103 27.80 -10.77 -7.12
N GLU A 104 27.87 -11.74 -6.20
CA GLU A 104 26.74 -12.26 -5.44
C GLU A 104 26.09 -11.18 -4.56
N VAL A 105 26.82 -10.12 -4.20
CA VAL A 105 26.33 -9.00 -3.39
C VAL A 105 25.20 -8.23 -4.08
N ASP A 106 25.24 -8.13 -5.41
CA ASP A 106 24.19 -7.45 -6.18
C ASP A 106 22.86 -8.22 -6.12
N LEU A 107 22.91 -9.56 -5.98
CA LEU A 107 21.72 -10.40 -5.87
C LEU A 107 21.06 -10.30 -4.50
N TRP A 108 21.86 -10.08 -3.44
CA TRP A 108 21.33 -9.72 -2.14
C TRP A 108 20.57 -8.39 -2.21
N ALA A 109 21.19 -7.36 -2.80
CA ALA A 109 20.55 -6.07 -2.99
C ALA A 109 19.26 -6.17 -3.82
N CYS A 110 19.25 -6.99 -4.88
CA CYS A 110 18.02 -7.29 -5.63
C CYS A 110 16.93 -7.93 -4.75
N GLY A 111 17.29 -8.80 -3.81
CA GLY A 111 16.37 -9.38 -2.83
C GLY A 111 15.78 -8.32 -1.88
N VAL A 112 16.62 -7.40 -1.41
CA VAL A 112 16.20 -6.27 -0.56
C VAL A 112 15.23 -5.35 -1.33
N ILE A 113 15.55 -5.02 -2.59
CA ILE A 113 14.69 -4.21 -3.46
C ILE A 113 13.35 -4.93 -3.70
N LEU A 114 13.36 -6.20 -4.08
CA LEU A 114 12.13 -6.99 -4.32
C LEU A 114 11.22 -7.01 -3.09
N PHE A 115 11.78 -7.24 -1.89
CA PHE A 115 11.03 -7.17 -0.64
C PHE A 115 10.40 -5.78 -0.44
N THR A 116 11.22 -4.74 -0.60
CA THR A 116 10.83 -3.35 -0.35
C THR A 116 9.73 -2.88 -1.29
N LEU A 117 9.78 -3.27 -2.58
CA LEU A 117 8.75 -2.92 -3.56
C LEU A 117 7.36 -3.51 -3.20
N LEU A 118 7.31 -4.64 -2.50
CA LEU A 118 6.06 -5.33 -2.15
C LEU A 118 5.54 -4.94 -0.77
N ALA A 119 6.44 -4.77 0.20
CA ALA A 119 6.10 -4.45 1.58
C ALA A 119 6.03 -2.93 1.85
N GLY A 120 6.64 -2.11 1.00
CA GLY A 120 6.78 -0.66 1.22
C GLY A 120 7.78 -0.28 2.31
N SER A 121 8.45 -1.27 2.90
CA SER A 121 9.51 -1.10 3.90
C SER A 121 10.61 -2.14 3.69
N PRO A 122 11.87 -1.83 4.05
CA PRO A 122 12.98 -2.74 3.85
C PRO A 122 12.94 -3.93 4.83
N PRO A 123 13.47 -5.11 4.44
CA PRO A 123 13.46 -6.32 5.26
C PRO A 123 14.32 -6.19 6.52
N PHE A 124 15.35 -5.36 6.47
CA PHE A 124 16.27 -5.11 7.58
C PHE A 124 16.19 -3.65 7.98
N TRP A 125 15.46 -3.37 9.06
CA TRP A 125 15.34 -2.01 9.57
C TRP A 125 15.37 -1.97 11.08
N HIS A 126 16.15 -1.04 11.62
CA HIS A 126 16.16 -0.74 13.04
C HIS A 126 16.69 0.68 13.26
N ARG A 127 16.14 1.40 14.26
CA ARG A 127 16.58 2.77 14.59
C ARG A 127 18.07 2.86 14.95
N LYS A 128 18.58 1.83 15.64
CA LYS A 128 20.01 1.67 15.93
C LYS A 128 20.69 0.90 14.78
N GLN A 129 21.61 1.55 14.07
CA GLN A 129 22.32 0.98 12.93
C GLN A 129 23.01 -0.35 13.24
N MET A 130 23.67 -0.49 14.39
CA MET A 130 24.32 -1.75 14.78
C MET A 130 23.35 -2.94 14.86
N LEU A 131 22.09 -2.71 15.25
CA LEU A 131 21.09 -3.78 15.28
C LEU A 131 20.59 -4.12 13.88
N MET A 132 20.46 -3.14 12.98
CA MET A 132 20.16 -3.37 11.56
C MET A 132 21.27 -4.21 10.90
N LEU A 133 22.55 -3.83 11.09
CA LEU A 133 23.69 -4.59 10.58
C LEU A 133 23.71 -6.02 11.12
N ARG A 134 23.38 -6.21 12.40
CA ARG A 134 23.24 -7.54 13.00
C ARG A 134 22.09 -8.34 12.36
N MET A 135 20.96 -7.71 12.04
CA MET A 135 19.86 -8.39 11.32
C MET A 135 20.30 -8.83 9.94
N ILE A 136 21.05 -8.00 9.21
CA ILE A 136 21.63 -8.32 7.90
C ILE A 136 22.58 -9.53 8.04
N MET A 137 23.56 -9.45 8.95
CA MET A 137 24.55 -10.53 9.16
C MET A 137 23.92 -11.89 9.49
N GLU A 138 22.81 -11.88 10.22
CA GLU A 138 22.07 -13.09 10.60
C GLU A 138 20.97 -13.46 9.59
N GLY A 139 20.73 -12.66 8.54
CA GLY A 139 19.65 -12.87 7.57
C GLY A 139 18.25 -12.85 8.20
N ARG A 140 18.06 -12.11 9.29
CA ARG A 140 16.80 -12.08 10.04
C ARG A 140 15.82 -11.05 9.47
N TYR A 141 14.88 -11.53 8.67
CA TYR A 141 13.69 -10.79 8.22
C TYR A 141 12.46 -11.69 8.34
N GLN A 142 11.26 -11.11 8.25
CA GLN A 142 10.00 -11.86 8.38
C GLN A 142 8.97 -11.37 7.36
N PHE A 143 8.15 -12.30 6.87
CA PHE A 143 6.97 -11.99 6.06
C PHE A 143 5.77 -11.74 6.98
N SER A 144 5.76 -10.58 7.65
CA SER A 144 4.75 -10.23 8.65
C SER A 144 3.40 -9.85 8.04
N SER A 145 2.33 -10.13 8.78
CA SER A 145 1.00 -9.56 8.49
C SER A 145 0.95 -8.08 8.88
N PRO A 146 0.16 -7.24 8.18
CA PRO A 146 -0.74 -7.61 7.07
C PRO A 146 -0.10 -7.58 5.67
N GLU A 147 1.12 -7.05 5.50
CA GLU A 147 1.70 -6.73 4.19
C GLU A 147 1.89 -7.96 3.30
N TRP A 148 2.18 -9.11 3.91
CA TRP A 148 2.50 -10.36 3.23
C TRP A 148 1.36 -11.37 3.17
N ASP A 149 0.19 -11.07 3.73
CA ASP A 149 -0.97 -11.97 3.77
C ASP A 149 -1.53 -12.24 2.37
N ASP A 150 -1.45 -11.25 1.48
CA ASP A 150 -2.00 -11.30 0.12
C ASP A 150 -0.93 -11.58 -0.96
N ARG A 151 0.32 -11.81 -0.56
CA ARG A 151 1.44 -12.09 -1.48
C ARG A 151 1.64 -13.58 -1.68
N SER A 152 1.89 -13.98 -2.92
CA SER A 152 2.05 -15.37 -3.34
C SER A 152 3.26 -16.03 -2.68
N ASP A 153 3.16 -17.33 -2.42
CA ASP A 153 4.31 -18.09 -1.92
C ASP A 153 5.44 -18.12 -2.96
N THR A 154 5.12 -17.98 -4.24
CA THR A 154 6.13 -17.89 -5.31
C THR A 154 7.03 -16.65 -5.19
N VAL A 155 6.51 -15.51 -4.73
CA VAL A 155 7.37 -14.33 -4.55
C VAL A 155 8.16 -14.41 -3.24
N LYS A 156 7.57 -15.00 -2.19
CA LYS A 156 8.25 -15.28 -0.93
C LYS A 156 9.42 -16.26 -1.11
N ASP A 157 9.24 -17.30 -1.93
CA ASP A 157 10.30 -18.24 -2.30
C ASP A 157 11.45 -17.53 -3.02
N LEU A 158 11.16 -16.69 -4.03
CA LEU A 158 12.21 -15.93 -4.73
C LEU A 158 13.02 -15.04 -3.77
N ILE A 159 12.33 -14.30 -2.89
CA ILE A 159 12.99 -13.46 -1.87
C ILE A 159 13.88 -14.32 -0.97
N SER A 160 13.39 -15.46 -0.49
CA SER A 160 14.15 -16.34 0.39
C SER A 160 15.40 -16.94 -0.22
N ARG A 161 15.42 -17.09 -1.56
CA ARG A 161 16.58 -17.60 -2.30
C ARG A 161 17.56 -16.50 -2.73
N LEU A 162 17.14 -15.23 -2.73
CA LEU A 162 18.01 -14.06 -2.92
C LEU A 162 18.61 -13.57 -1.60
N LEU A 163 17.84 -13.58 -0.51
CA LEU A 163 18.27 -13.17 0.84
C LEU A 163 18.88 -14.32 1.63
N VAL A 164 19.81 -15.06 1.00
CA VAL A 164 20.57 -16.14 1.63
C VAL A 164 21.92 -15.60 2.11
N VAL A 165 22.25 -15.86 3.38
CA VAL A 165 23.48 -15.35 4.02
C VAL A 165 24.74 -15.95 3.39
N GLU A 166 24.69 -17.22 3.01
CA GLU A 166 25.80 -17.91 2.34
C GLU A 166 25.78 -17.59 0.83
N PRO A 167 26.77 -16.86 0.30
CA PRO A 167 26.74 -16.41 -1.10
C PRO A 167 26.78 -17.55 -2.10
N ALA A 168 27.46 -18.67 -1.77
CA ALA A 168 27.62 -19.81 -2.67
C ALA A 168 26.31 -20.52 -3.03
N VAL A 169 25.30 -20.43 -2.18
CA VAL A 169 23.96 -21.03 -2.40
C VAL A 169 22.90 -20.00 -2.79
N ARG A 170 23.26 -18.70 -2.80
CA ARG A 170 22.38 -17.63 -3.25
C ARG A 170 22.16 -17.75 -4.75
N LEU A 171 20.95 -17.47 -5.22
CA LEU A 171 20.66 -17.50 -6.66
C LEU A 171 21.54 -16.51 -7.41
N THR A 172 22.07 -16.96 -8.54
CA THR A 172 22.60 -16.09 -9.59
C THR A 172 21.47 -15.37 -10.32
N SER A 173 21.79 -14.32 -11.09
CA SER A 173 20.82 -13.60 -11.91
C SER A 173 20.15 -14.51 -12.96
N GLU A 174 20.90 -15.41 -13.58
CA GLU A 174 20.38 -16.41 -14.51
C GLU A 174 19.37 -17.35 -13.82
N GLN A 175 19.74 -17.93 -12.68
CA GLN A 175 18.83 -18.80 -11.93
C GLN A 175 17.59 -18.05 -11.45
N ALA A 176 17.76 -16.81 -10.97
CA ALA A 176 16.65 -15.97 -10.54
C ALA A 176 15.67 -15.67 -11.68
N LEU A 177 16.14 -15.40 -12.90
CA LEU A 177 15.30 -15.17 -14.07
C LEU A 177 14.50 -16.40 -14.51
N THR A 178 15.01 -17.62 -14.24
CA THR A 178 14.29 -18.88 -14.53
C THR A 178 13.24 -19.24 -13.47
N HIS A 179 13.20 -18.50 -12.36
CA HIS A 179 12.32 -18.77 -11.22
C HIS A 179 10.83 -18.72 -11.61
N PRO A 180 9.96 -19.57 -11.02
CA PRO A 180 8.52 -19.58 -11.31
C PRO A 180 7.83 -18.23 -11.21
N PHE A 181 8.31 -17.33 -10.33
CA PHE A 181 7.80 -15.97 -10.21
C PHE A 181 7.82 -15.20 -11.54
N PHE A 182 8.81 -15.43 -12.41
CA PHE A 182 8.93 -14.76 -13.70
C PHE A 182 8.30 -15.54 -14.86
N ARG A 183 7.94 -16.81 -14.68
CA ARG A 183 7.23 -17.58 -15.71
C ARG A 183 5.86 -16.96 -15.95
N GLN A 184 5.43 -16.92 -17.21
CA GLN A 184 4.08 -16.44 -17.55
C GLN A 184 3.06 -17.24 -16.74
N TYR A 185 2.28 -16.53 -15.93
CA TYR A 185 1.19 -17.10 -15.15
C TYR A 185 0.10 -17.57 -16.11
N GLN A 186 0.12 -18.84 -16.52
CA GLN A 186 -1.10 -19.48 -16.99
C GLN A 186 -1.99 -19.62 -15.77
N LYS A 187 -3.06 -18.85 -15.76
CA LYS A 187 -3.98 -18.75 -14.65
C LYS A 187 -4.76 -20.06 -14.56
N GLU A 188 -4.28 -21.04 -13.80
CA GLU A 188 -5.22 -21.93 -13.14
C GLU A 188 -5.86 -21.11 -12.02
N ASP A 189 -7.15 -20.79 -12.19
CA ASP A 189 -7.97 -20.13 -11.18
C ASP A 189 -8.18 -21.09 -9.98
N VAL A 190 -7.10 -21.44 -9.27
CA VAL A 190 -7.21 -22.07 -7.96
C VAL A 190 -7.48 -20.95 -6.97
N ARG A 191 -8.76 -20.70 -6.70
CA ARG A 191 -9.19 -19.87 -5.57
C ARG A 191 -8.67 -20.53 -4.29
N LEU A 192 -7.49 -20.13 -3.82
CA LEU A 192 -6.98 -20.54 -2.52
C LEU A 192 -8.00 -20.11 -1.46
N PHE A 193 -8.64 -21.10 -0.85
CA PHE A 193 -9.58 -20.89 0.24
C PHE A 193 -8.81 -20.26 1.42
N SER A 194 -9.04 -18.97 1.67
CA SER A 194 -8.52 -18.29 2.86
C SER A 194 -9.61 -18.31 3.92
N PRO A 195 -9.44 -19.09 5.02
CA PRO A 195 -10.45 -19.17 6.08
C PRO A 195 -10.81 -17.79 6.64
N ARG A 196 -9.83 -16.90 6.78
CA ARG A 196 -10.04 -15.53 7.28
C ARG A 196 -10.85 -14.67 6.30
N LYS A 197 -10.56 -14.71 5.00
CA LYS A 197 -11.33 -13.97 3.98
C LYS A 197 -12.75 -14.51 3.89
N THR A 198 -12.92 -15.83 3.83
CA THR A 198 -14.24 -16.48 3.82
C THR A 198 -15.04 -16.08 5.05
N PHE A 199 -14.45 -16.15 6.25
CA PHE A 199 -15.12 -15.79 7.50
C PHE A 199 -15.52 -14.31 7.55
N ARG A 200 -14.64 -13.40 7.11
CA ARG A 200 -14.93 -11.96 7.03
C ARG A 200 -16.08 -11.66 6.07
N VAL A 201 -16.10 -12.29 4.90
CA VAL A 201 -17.20 -12.15 3.93
C VAL A 201 -18.51 -12.68 4.51
N LEU A 202 -18.45 -13.80 5.24
CA LEU A 202 -19.60 -14.39 5.92
C LEU A 202 -20.20 -13.43 6.96
N ILE A 203 -19.36 -12.84 7.81
CA ILE A 203 -19.78 -11.83 8.80
C ILE A 203 -20.45 -10.63 8.11
N VAL A 204 -19.81 -10.06 7.08
CA VAL A 204 -20.35 -8.89 6.37
C VAL A 204 -21.69 -9.22 5.71
N SER A 205 -21.82 -10.40 5.12
CA SER A 205 -23.05 -10.87 4.48
C SER A 205 -24.18 -11.05 5.49
N VAL A 206 -23.90 -11.67 6.65
CA VAL A 206 -24.87 -11.82 7.74
C VAL A 206 -25.32 -10.46 8.27
N LEU A 207 -24.39 -9.53 8.53
CA LEU A 207 -24.72 -8.17 8.98
C LEU A 207 -25.56 -7.41 7.95
N ALA A 208 -25.28 -7.58 6.66
CA ALA A 208 -26.06 -6.99 5.58
C ALA A 208 -27.50 -7.56 5.55
N CYS A 209 -27.64 -8.88 5.63
CA CYS A 209 -28.94 -9.56 5.70
C CYS A 209 -29.76 -9.11 6.91
N ILE A 210 -29.16 -9.05 8.10
CA ILE A 210 -29.83 -8.57 9.32
C ILE A 210 -30.30 -7.13 9.15
N ARG A 211 -29.46 -6.24 8.60
CA ARG A 211 -29.84 -4.84 8.34
C ARG A 211 -31.00 -4.75 7.35
N MET A 212 -30.96 -5.54 6.27
CA MET A 212 -31.99 -5.55 5.24
C MET A 212 -33.31 -6.08 5.79
N TYR A 213 -33.27 -7.19 6.53
CA TYR A 213 -34.44 -7.79 7.18
C TYR A 213 -35.05 -6.87 8.24
N SER A 214 -34.22 -6.20 9.06
CA SER A 214 -34.67 -5.22 10.03
C SER A 214 -35.34 -4.02 9.36
N ARG A 215 -34.78 -3.53 8.24
CA ARG A 215 -35.38 -2.45 7.45
C ARG A 215 -36.70 -2.87 6.80
N TYR A 216 -36.77 -4.09 6.27
CA TYR A 216 -37.98 -4.66 5.67
C TYR A 216 -39.10 -4.79 6.70
N ARG A 217 -38.83 -5.36 7.89
CA ARG A 217 -39.85 -5.47 8.96
C ARG A 217 -40.27 -4.14 9.57
N LYS A 218 -39.37 -3.15 9.61
CA LYS A 218 -39.70 -1.79 10.09
C LYS A 218 -40.38 -0.93 9.02
N ALA A 219 -40.35 -1.34 7.75
CA ALA A 219 -41.06 -0.65 6.69
C ALA A 219 -42.56 -0.97 6.82
N ARG A 220 -43.33 0.00 7.32
CA ARG A 220 -44.80 -0.06 7.21
C ARG A 220 -45.16 0.11 5.73
N PRO A 221 -46.00 -0.77 5.14
CA PRO A 221 -46.48 -0.56 3.78
C PRO A 221 -47.30 0.73 3.72
N LEU A 222 -47.02 1.57 2.73
CA LEU A 222 -47.72 2.83 2.50
C LEU A 222 -49.08 2.51 1.84
N THR A 223 -50.12 2.29 2.64
CA THR A 223 -51.48 2.08 2.11
C THR A 223 -52.21 3.42 1.93
N ARG A 224 -53.13 3.47 0.95
CA ARG A 224 -53.94 4.66 0.64
C ARG A 224 -54.76 5.13 1.86
N GLU A 225 -55.18 4.19 2.70
CA GLU A 225 -55.91 4.44 3.94
C GLU A 225 -55.07 5.15 5.01
N VAL A 226 -53.80 4.75 5.18
CA VAL A 226 -52.86 5.38 6.13
C VAL A 226 -52.54 6.81 5.71
N LEU A 227 -52.36 7.04 4.40
CA LEU A 227 -52.19 8.38 3.83
C LEU A 227 -53.41 9.28 4.04
N ALA A 228 -54.62 8.73 3.91
CA ALA A 228 -55.86 9.50 4.07
C ALA A 228 -56.15 9.85 5.53
N ARG A 229 -55.80 8.97 6.48
CA ARG A 229 -56.12 9.13 7.90
C ARG A 229 -55.14 10.03 8.65
N ASP A 230 -53.83 9.86 8.42
CA ASP A 230 -52.79 10.67 9.09
C ASP A 230 -51.54 10.78 8.20
N PRO A 231 -51.58 11.68 7.19
CA PRO A 231 -50.47 11.88 6.26
C PRO A 231 -49.21 12.43 6.93
N TYR A 232 -49.36 13.12 8.07
CA TYR A 232 -48.24 13.68 8.81
C TYR A 232 -47.50 12.64 9.65
N SER A 233 -48.09 11.48 9.98
CA SER A 233 -47.38 10.39 10.69
C SER A 233 -46.17 9.84 9.92
N LEU A 234 -46.21 9.87 8.59
CA LEU A 234 -45.20 9.30 7.71
C LEU A 234 -44.11 10.34 7.39
N ARG A 235 -42.88 10.10 7.86
CA ARG A 235 -41.75 11.04 7.71
C ARG A 235 -41.48 11.48 6.26
N GLY A 236 -41.64 10.57 5.31
CA GLY A 236 -41.44 10.86 3.88
C GLY A 236 -42.53 11.77 3.30
N VAL A 237 -43.79 11.50 3.66
CA VAL A 237 -44.97 12.26 3.20
C VAL A 237 -45.01 13.64 3.84
N ARG A 238 -44.73 13.73 5.15
CA ARG A 238 -44.58 14.99 5.89
C ARG A 238 -43.57 15.92 5.21
N LYS A 239 -42.37 15.43 4.88
CA LYS A 239 -41.34 16.23 4.20
C LYS A 239 -41.79 16.77 2.84
N LEU A 240 -42.59 15.99 2.10
CA LEU A 240 -43.16 16.43 0.81
C LEU A 240 -44.20 17.53 1.03
N ILE A 241 -45.12 17.33 1.98
CA ILE A 241 -46.16 18.30 2.33
C ILE A 241 -45.51 19.62 2.81
N ASP A 242 -44.58 19.54 3.75
CA ASP A 242 -43.85 20.71 4.28
C ASP A 242 -43.09 21.45 3.16
N GLY A 243 -42.46 20.70 2.24
CA GLY A 243 -41.72 21.25 1.11
C GLY A 243 -42.61 21.95 0.07
N CYS A 244 -43.83 21.46 -0.14
CA CYS A 244 -44.83 22.12 -0.99
C CYS A 244 -45.42 23.36 -0.30
N ALA A 245 -45.77 23.26 0.99
CA ALA A 245 -46.28 24.37 1.78
C ALA A 245 -45.27 25.54 1.83
N PHE A 246 -43.98 25.25 2.04
CA PHE A 246 -42.94 26.27 2.01
C PHE A 246 -42.76 26.91 0.62
N ARG A 247 -42.94 26.15 -0.47
CA ARG A 247 -42.85 26.70 -1.83
C ARG A 247 -43.96 27.72 -2.12
N ILE A 248 -45.15 27.49 -1.60
CA ILE A 248 -46.31 28.37 -1.80
C ILE A 248 -46.26 29.55 -0.82
N TYR A 249 -46.11 29.27 0.48
CA TYR A 249 -46.25 30.27 1.55
C TYR A 249 -44.92 30.80 2.09
N GLY A 250 -43.78 30.34 1.57
CA GLY A 250 -42.46 30.75 2.06
C GLY A 250 -42.17 32.24 1.93
N HIS A 251 -42.86 32.95 1.03
CA HIS A 251 -42.77 34.40 0.90
C HIS A 251 -43.38 35.17 2.08
N TRP A 252 -44.22 34.53 2.90
CA TRP A 252 -44.78 35.10 4.14
C TRP A 252 -43.83 34.95 5.34
N VAL A 253 -42.77 34.15 5.19
CA VAL A 253 -41.74 33.95 6.22
C VAL A 253 -40.61 34.96 5.99
N LYS A 254 -40.58 36.05 6.77
CA LYS A 254 -39.54 37.09 6.67
C LYS A 254 -38.15 36.52 7.02
N LYS A 255 -37.14 36.80 6.19
CA LYS A 255 -35.75 36.32 6.36
C LYS A 255 -34.99 37.17 7.41
N GLY A 256 -35.27 36.97 8.69
CA GLY A 256 -34.45 37.50 9.79
C GLY A 256 -33.48 36.44 10.33
N GLU A 257 -32.35 36.85 10.90
CA GLU A 257 -31.26 35.95 11.38
C GLU A 257 -31.69 34.96 12.49
N GLN A 258 -32.84 35.17 13.14
CA GLN A 258 -33.33 34.30 14.22
C GLN A 258 -34.61 33.51 13.90
N GLN A 259 -35.09 33.47 12.64
CA GLN A 259 -36.34 32.74 12.31
C GLN A 259 -36.10 31.47 11.47
N ASN A 260 -36.42 30.32 12.08
CA ASN A 260 -36.35 28.99 11.48
C ASN A 260 -37.61 28.69 10.63
N ARG A 261 -37.48 27.87 9.58
CA ARG A 261 -38.56 27.44 8.67
C ARG A 261 -39.80 26.86 9.39
N ALA A 262 -39.62 26.39 10.62
CA ALA A 262 -40.68 25.91 11.49
C ALA A 262 -41.70 27.00 11.90
N ALA A 263 -41.38 28.29 11.73
CA ALA A 263 -42.26 29.40 12.08
C ALA A 263 -43.59 29.37 11.28
N LEU A 264 -43.57 28.86 10.06
CA LEU A 264 -44.77 28.73 9.21
C LEU A 264 -45.82 27.77 9.79
N PHE A 265 -45.41 26.85 10.66
CA PHE A 265 -46.26 25.78 11.20
C PHE A 265 -46.50 25.92 12.71
N GLN A 266 -46.22 27.10 13.30
CA GLN A 266 -46.49 27.38 14.70
C GLN A 266 -47.96 27.75 14.90
N ASN A 267 -48.64 27.03 15.80
CA ASN A 267 -50.07 27.26 16.12
C ASN A 267 -50.28 28.15 17.37
N THR A 268 -49.22 28.80 17.84
CA THR A 268 -49.25 29.73 18.97
C THR A 268 -48.58 31.03 18.56
N ALA A 269 -49.32 32.14 18.67
CA ALA A 269 -48.76 33.46 18.43
C ALA A 269 -47.69 33.75 19.50
N LYS A 270 -46.47 34.07 19.07
CA LYS A 270 -45.50 34.73 19.96
C LYS A 270 -45.98 36.17 20.16
N VAL A 271 -46.69 36.43 21.25
CA VAL A 271 -46.94 37.80 21.71
C VAL A 271 -45.58 38.44 21.98
N MET A 272 -45.18 39.41 21.16
CA MET A 272 -44.07 40.29 21.49
C MET A 272 -44.60 41.31 22.51
N LEU A 273 -44.29 41.10 23.78
CA LEU A 273 -44.32 42.17 24.79
C LEU A 273 -43.17 43.13 24.47
N LEU A 274 -43.45 44.11 23.61
CA LEU A 274 -42.58 45.26 23.36
C LEU A 274 -43.42 46.51 23.58
N GLY A 275 -43.13 47.19 24.70
CA GLY A 275 -43.58 48.55 25.01
C GLY A 275 -44.71 48.62 26.02
N LEU A 276 -44.39 48.73 27.31
CA LEU A 276 -45.15 49.47 28.34
C LEU A 276 -44.32 49.69 29.63
N GLU A 277 -43.00 49.86 29.52
CA GLU A 277 -42.16 50.44 30.58
C GLU A 277 -41.17 51.37 29.89
N ASP A 278 -41.66 52.56 29.55
CA ASP A 278 -40.93 53.82 29.37
C ASP A 278 -41.95 54.80 28.77
N PHE A 279 -42.18 55.92 29.48
CA PHE A 279 -43.20 56.98 29.29
C PHE A 279 -44.46 56.87 30.15
N GLU A 280 -44.33 57.14 31.44
CA GLU A 280 -45.14 58.18 32.12
C GLU A 280 -44.40 58.66 33.38
N THR A 281 -44.35 59.97 33.53
CA THR A 281 -43.79 60.79 34.63
C THR A 281 -44.38 60.49 35.99
#